data_AF-A0A0V0UNN5-F1
#
_entry.id   AF-A0A0V0UNN5-F1
#
_cell.length_a   1.000
_cell.length_b   1.000
_cell.length_c   1.000
_cell.angle_alpha   90.00
_cell.angle_beta   90.00
_cell.angle_gamma   90.00
#
_symmetry.space_group_name_H-M   'P 1'
#
loop_
_entity.id
_entity.type
_entity.pdbx_description
1 polymer ?
#
loop_
_entity_poly.entity_id
_entity_poly.type
_entity_poly.pdbx_seq_one_letter_code
_entity_poly.pdbx_strand_id
1 'polypeptide(L)'
;MQTEEEVEGFLAFQEEANEKESFNRDEKTYKENESIAEKTFLHRDQAFIKAQEEAAEMKRRFTKMLKPLQIGQNATLRVPDVDRGPADPKNFLVLIMAECERLYTVGCREGKLSFKFTAADLKVTSENLISIDEDIPFWIT
;
A
#
# COMPACT_ATOMS: atom_id res chain seq x y z
N MET A 1 47.96 20.75 -63.76
CA MET A 1 46.78 21.46 -63.23
C MET A 1 45.57 20.54 -63.06
N GLN A 2 45.28 19.63 -64.01
CA GLN A 2 44.11 18.73 -63.92
C GLN A 2 44.15 17.67 -62.79
N THR A 3 45.33 17.31 -62.28
CA THR A 3 45.50 16.24 -61.30
C THR A 3 45.24 16.64 -59.84
N GLU A 4 45.25 17.92 -59.52
CA GLU A 4 45.00 18.41 -58.14
C GLU A 4 43.49 18.62 -57.90
N GLU A 5 42.76 19.16 -58.88
CA GLU A 5 41.29 19.32 -58.79
C GLU A 5 40.54 17.98 -58.70
N GLU A 6 41.00 16.93 -59.40
CA GLU A 6 40.37 15.60 -59.32
C GLU A 6 40.55 14.95 -57.94
N VAL A 7 41.71 15.17 -57.29
CA VAL A 7 41.99 14.63 -55.96
C VAL A 7 41.22 15.39 -54.88
N GLU A 8 41.18 16.72 -54.97
CA GLU A 8 40.35 17.58 -54.11
C GLU A 8 38.86 17.22 -54.22
N GLY A 9 38.36 17.01 -55.45
CA GLY A 9 36.98 16.57 -55.68
C GLY A 9 36.66 15.21 -55.08
N PHE A 10 37.61 14.26 -55.14
CA PHE A 10 37.45 12.94 -54.52
C PHE A 10 37.45 12.98 -52.99
N LEU A 11 38.27 13.86 -52.40
CA LEU A 11 38.32 14.06 -50.95
C LEU A 11 37.05 14.74 -50.44
N ALA A 12 36.59 15.80 -51.10
CA ALA A 12 35.35 16.48 -50.77
C ALA A 12 34.13 15.53 -50.87
N PHE A 13 34.11 14.65 -51.87
CA PHE A 13 33.05 13.66 -52.03
C PHE A 13 33.04 12.63 -50.88
N GLN A 14 34.22 12.18 -50.43
CA GLN A 14 34.31 11.27 -49.28
C GLN A 14 33.93 11.94 -47.96
N GLU A 15 34.28 13.20 -47.77
CA GLU A 15 33.92 13.98 -46.58
C GLU A 15 32.40 14.21 -46.50
N GLU A 16 31.77 14.59 -47.62
CA GLU A 16 30.31 14.77 -47.70
C GLU A 16 29.54 13.45 -47.49
N ALA A 17 30.08 12.33 -47.97
CA ALA A 17 29.50 11.01 -47.73
C ALA A 17 29.58 10.62 -46.24
N ASN A 18 30.71 10.90 -45.59
CA ASN A 18 30.90 10.63 -44.16
C ASN A 18 29.99 11.49 -43.28
N GLU A 19 29.83 12.77 -43.57
CA GLU A 19 28.93 13.67 -42.81
C GLU A 19 27.45 13.24 -42.93
N LYS A 20 27.03 12.81 -44.14
CA LYS A 20 25.67 12.30 -44.35
C LYS A 20 25.43 10.97 -43.63
N GLU A 21 26.45 10.14 -43.50
CA GLU A 21 26.36 8.87 -42.78
C GLU A 21 26.34 9.08 -41.26
N SER A 22 27.16 10.00 -40.73
CA SER A 22 27.15 10.36 -39.31
C SER A 22 25.81 10.99 -38.90
N PHE A 23 25.27 11.90 -39.71
CA PHE A 23 23.97 12.54 -39.43
C PHE A 23 22.82 11.53 -39.40
N ASN A 24 22.80 10.56 -40.33
CA ASN A 24 21.81 9.48 -40.33
C ASN A 24 21.93 8.57 -39.09
N ARG A 25 23.16 8.35 -38.60
CA ARG A 25 23.40 7.56 -37.40
C ARG A 25 22.91 8.28 -36.14
N ASP A 26 23.18 9.58 -36.05
CA ASP A 26 22.78 10.40 -34.92
C ASP A 26 21.26 10.56 -34.87
N GLU A 27 20.58 10.76 -36.00
CA GLU A 27 19.12 10.84 -36.07
C GLU A 27 18.45 9.52 -35.66
N LYS A 28 18.99 8.37 -36.10
CA LYS A 28 18.50 7.05 -35.65
C LYS A 28 18.67 6.86 -34.16
N THR A 29 19.82 7.26 -33.62
CA THR A 29 20.14 7.14 -32.19
C THR A 29 19.20 8.00 -31.35
N TYR A 30 18.88 9.23 -31.81
CA TYR A 30 17.96 10.13 -31.12
C TYR A 30 16.53 9.56 -31.09
N LYS A 31 16.03 9.08 -32.22
CA LYS A 31 14.70 8.45 -32.34
C LYS A 31 14.57 7.20 -31.48
N GLU A 32 15.62 6.39 -31.41
CA GLU A 32 15.65 5.18 -30.59
C GLU A 32 15.66 5.51 -29.09
N ASN A 33 16.44 6.51 -28.67
CA ASN A 33 16.46 7.01 -27.29
C ASN A 33 15.10 7.58 -26.86
N GLU A 34 14.43 8.31 -27.74
CA GLU A 34 13.06 8.82 -27.50
C GLU A 34 12.07 7.65 -27.33
N SER A 35 12.12 6.65 -28.21
CA SER A 35 11.27 5.45 -28.11
C SER A 35 11.52 4.64 -26.83
N ILE A 36 12.77 4.54 -26.39
CA ILE A 36 13.13 3.87 -25.13
C ILE A 36 12.58 4.66 -23.93
N ALA A 37 12.68 5.98 -23.94
CA ALA A 37 12.15 6.83 -22.87
C ALA A 37 10.62 6.69 -22.75
N GLU A 38 9.90 6.72 -23.88
CA GLU A 38 8.45 6.52 -23.93
C GLU A 38 8.03 5.13 -23.42
N LYS A 39 8.68 4.07 -23.90
CA LYS A 39 8.42 2.69 -23.42
C LYS A 39 8.70 2.54 -21.94
N THR A 40 9.76 3.17 -21.44
CA THR A 40 10.12 3.13 -20.01
C THR A 40 9.07 3.84 -19.16
N PHE A 41 8.53 4.96 -19.64
CA PHE A 41 7.42 5.68 -18.98
C PHE A 41 6.16 4.81 -18.92
N LEU A 42 5.73 4.25 -20.06
CA LEU A 42 4.56 3.39 -20.15
C LEU A 42 4.69 2.14 -19.27
N HIS A 43 5.87 1.53 -19.22
CA HIS A 43 6.11 0.35 -18.40
C HIS A 43 6.04 0.65 -16.90
N ARG A 44 6.53 1.83 -16.47
CA ARG A 44 6.42 2.29 -15.09
C ARG A 44 4.98 2.53 -14.68
N ASP A 45 4.19 3.19 -15.54
CA ASP A 45 2.76 3.43 -15.28
C ASP A 45 1.99 2.11 -15.19
N GLN A 46 2.27 1.17 -16.10
CA GLN A 46 1.66 -0.16 -16.05
C GLN A 46 2.05 -0.94 -14.80
N ALA A 47 3.32 -0.87 -14.37
CA ALA A 47 3.75 -1.52 -13.14
C ALA A 47 3.08 -0.90 -11.91
N PHE A 48 2.92 0.43 -11.89
CA PHE A 48 2.20 1.13 -10.82
C PHE A 48 0.72 0.74 -10.75
N ILE A 49 0.03 0.71 -11.90
CA ILE A 49 -1.38 0.31 -11.98
C ILE A 49 -1.54 -1.14 -11.52
N LYS A 50 -0.70 -2.06 -11.99
CA LYS A 50 -0.74 -3.47 -11.56
C LYS A 50 -0.50 -3.62 -10.07
N ALA A 51 0.47 -2.91 -9.51
CA ALA A 51 0.73 -2.93 -8.07
C ALA A 51 -0.47 -2.42 -7.26
N GLN A 52 -1.16 -1.37 -7.74
CA GLN A 52 -2.40 -0.87 -7.12
C GLN A 52 -3.54 -1.89 -7.23
N GLU A 53 -3.71 -2.53 -8.39
CA GLU A 53 -4.73 -3.57 -8.61
C GLU A 53 -4.49 -4.80 -7.72
N GLU A 54 -3.25 -5.27 -7.63
CA GLU A 54 -2.87 -6.38 -6.75
C GLU A 54 -3.09 -6.03 -5.27
N ALA A 55 -2.72 -4.83 -4.84
CA ALA A 55 -2.97 -4.35 -3.49
C ALA A 55 -4.48 -4.25 -3.19
N ALA A 56 -5.27 -3.74 -4.13
CA ALA A 56 -6.73 -3.65 -4.02
C ALA A 56 -7.37 -5.04 -3.98
N GLU A 57 -6.89 -5.99 -4.78
CA GLU A 57 -7.36 -7.38 -4.77
C GLU A 57 -7.04 -8.05 -3.44
N MET A 58 -5.81 -7.89 -2.93
CA MET A 58 -5.40 -8.39 -1.62
C MET A 58 -6.31 -7.83 -0.53
N LYS A 59 -6.55 -6.51 -0.54
CA LYS A 59 -7.46 -5.84 0.40
C LYS A 59 -8.87 -6.41 0.30
N ARG A 60 -9.40 -6.64 -0.92
CA ARG A 60 -10.72 -7.24 -1.12
C ARG A 60 -10.79 -8.67 -0.60
N ARG A 61 -9.79 -9.51 -0.88
CA ARG A 61 -9.72 -10.90 -0.41
C ARG A 61 -9.68 -10.95 1.12
N PHE A 62 -8.82 -10.14 1.73
CA PHE A 62 -8.77 -9.98 3.19
C PHE A 62 -10.12 -9.49 3.73
N THR A 63 -10.76 -8.56 3.01
CA THR A 63 -12.07 -8.00 3.38
C THR A 63 -13.15 -9.09 3.46
N LYS A 64 -13.16 -9.99 2.49
CA LYS A 64 -14.15 -11.08 2.46
C LYS A 64 -14.00 -12.10 3.58
N MET A 65 -12.79 -12.30 4.12
CA MET A 65 -12.51 -13.39 5.07
C MET A 65 -12.76 -13.04 6.54
N LEU A 66 -12.70 -11.77 6.92
CA LEU A 66 -12.97 -11.36 8.31
C LEU A 66 -14.46 -11.05 8.50
N LYS A 67 -15.08 -11.70 9.48
CA LYS A 67 -16.43 -11.36 9.94
C LYS A 67 -16.35 -10.08 10.76
N PRO A 68 -17.08 -9.02 10.39
CA PRO A 68 -17.14 -7.81 11.20
C PRO A 68 -17.87 -8.09 12.51
N LEU A 69 -17.34 -7.54 13.60
CA LEU A 69 -17.99 -7.52 14.91
C LEU A 69 -18.96 -6.33 14.98
N GLN A 70 -20.04 -6.46 15.75
CA GLN A 70 -21.06 -5.41 15.86
C GLN A 70 -20.73 -4.47 17.02
N ILE A 71 -20.99 -3.17 16.82
CA ILE A 71 -20.91 -2.17 17.88
C ILE A 71 -21.94 -2.50 18.96
N GLY A 72 -21.56 -2.35 20.23
CA GLY A 72 -22.36 -2.72 21.40
C GLY A 72 -22.29 -4.20 21.77
N GLN A 73 -21.50 -5.02 21.07
CA GLN A 73 -21.26 -6.39 21.51
C GLN A 73 -20.22 -6.45 22.61
N ASN A 74 -20.49 -7.32 23.58
CA ASN A 74 -19.52 -7.69 24.59
C ASN A 74 -18.51 -8.68 24.01
N ALA A 75 -17.25 -8.47 24.34
CA ALA A 75 -16.16 -9.35 23.96
C ALA A 75 -15.21 -9.53 25.15
N THR A 76 -14.39 -10.57 25.06
CA THR A 76 -13.27 -10.78 25.97
C THR A 76 -11.98 -10.49 25.23
N LEU A 77 -11.12 -9.69 25.85
CA LEU A 77 -9.79 -9.36 25.38
C LEU A 77 -8.78 -10.22 26.15
N ARG A 78 -7.94 -10.97 25.44
CA ARG A 78 -6.93 -11.82 26.08
C ARG A 78 -5.78 -10.98 26.63
N VAL A 79 -5.40 -11.23 27.88
CA VAL A 79 -4.24 -10.59 28.52
C VAL A 79 -2.99 -11.42 28.23
N PRO A 80 -1.89 -10.81 27.76
CA PRO A 80 -0.59 -11.49 27.66
C PRO A 80 -0.14 -12.02 29.03
N ASP A 81 0.64 -13.10 29.05
CA ASP A 81 1.11 -13.72 30.30
C ASP A 81 2.33 -13.01 30.93
N VAL A 82 2.58 -11.74 30.56
CA VAL A 82 3.70 -10.94 31.09
C VAL A 82 3.37 -10.42 32.48
N ASP A 83 4.29 -10.60 33.44
CA ASP A 83 4.18 -10.15 34.84
C ASP A 83 2.94 -10.62 35.59
N ARG A 84 2.38 -11.73 35.13
CA ARG A 84 1.07 -12.17 35.58
C ARG A 84 1.16 -13.09 36.79
N GLY A 85 0.50 -12.69 37.87
CA GLY A 85 0.32 -13.51 39.06
C GLY A 85 -0.66 -14.67 38.85
N PRO A 86 -0.58 -15.73 39.67
CA PRO A 86 -1.50 -16.87 39.58
C PRO A 86 -2.99 -16.51 39.71
N ALA A 87 -3.31 -15.42 40.40
CA ALA A 87 -4.69 -14.97 40.64
C ALA A 87 -5.20 -13.97 39.60
N ASP A 88 -4.34 -13.46 38.72
CA ASP A 88 -4.73 -12.43 37.75
C ASP A 88 -5.64 -13.02 36.67
N PRO A 89 -6.65 -12.27 36.17
CA PRO A 89 -7.59 -12.76 35.17
C PRO A 89 -6.93 -13.03 33.80
N LYS A 90 -7.43 -14.07 33.09
CA LYS A 90 -6.94 -14.44 31.73
C LYS A 90 -7.42 -13.49 30.64
N ASN A 91 -8.64 -13.00 30.82
CA ASN A 91 -9.30 -12.15 29.83
C ASN A 91 -9.99 -11.00 30.55
N PHE A 92 -9.99 -9.83 29.93
CA PHE A 92 -10.80 -8.69 30.35
C PHE A 92 -12.10 -8.65 29.57
N LEU A 93 -13.19 -8.28 30.24
CA LEU A 93 -14.47 -8.01 29.60
C LEU A 93 -14.46 -6.60 29.02
N VAL A 94 -14.80 -6.48 27.75
CA VAL A 94 -14.84 -5.21 27.03
C VAL A 94 -16.09 -5.15 26.15
N LEU A 95 -16.44 -3.94 25.75
CA LEU A 95 -17.55 -3.61 24.87
C LEU A 95 -17.00 -2.97 23.60
N ILE A 96 -17.51 -3.38 22.44
CA ILE A 96 -17.10 -2.81 21.16
C ILE A 96 -17.79 -1.46 20.97
N MET A 97 -17.02 -0.37 20.94
CA MET A 97 -17.57 0.99 20.87
C MET A 97 -17.57 1.54 19.44
N ALA A 98 -16.55 1.22 18.65
CA ALA A 98 -16.43 1.68 17.26
C ALA A 98 -15.57 0.74 16.42
N GLU A 99 -15.79 0.73 15.11
CA GLU A 99 -14.94 0.06 14.13
C GLU A 99 -14.45 1.09 13.09
N CYS A 100 -13.14 1.07 12.80
CA CYS A 100 -12.55 1.83 11.71
C CYS A 100 -11.48 0.97 11.04
N GLU A 101 -11.58 0.74 9.74
CA GLU A 101 -10.63 -0.08 8.97
C GLU A 101 -10.35 -1.45 9.62
N ARG A 102 -11.36 -2.08 10.24
CA ARG A 102 -11.28 -3.40 10.94
C ARG A 102 -10.48 -3.39 12.24
N LEU A 103 -10.13 -2.20 12.70
CA LEU A 103 -9.63 -1.96 14.03
C LEU A 103 -10.79 -1.49 14.90
N TYR A 104 -10.95 -2.18 16.01
CA TYR A 104 -12.00 -1.99 16.98
C TYR A 104 -11.48 -1.14 18.13
N THR A 105 -12.22 -0.07 18.41
CA THR A 105 -12.09 0.65 19.66
C THR A 105 -13.01 -0.04 20.66
N VAL A 106 -12.47 -0.36 21.83
CA VAL A 106 -13.20 -1.06 22.89
C VAL A 106 -13.17 -0.25 24.17
N GLY A 107 -14.16 -0.44 25.01
CA GLY A 107 -14.24 0.18 26.33
C GLY A 107 -14.65 -0.83 27.39
N CYS A 108 -14.43 -0.46 28.64
CA CYS A 108 -14.91 -1.14 29.83
C CYS A 108 -15.57 -0.10 30.76
N ARG A 109 -15.96 -0.52 31.97
CA ARG A 109 -16.59 0.37 32.96
C ARG A 109 -15.66 1.51 33.41
N GLU A 110 -14.36 1.27 33.32
CA GLU A 110 -13.31 2.23 33.64
C GLU A 110 -13.09 3.25 32.51
N GLY A 111 -13.70 3.02 31.34
CA GLY A 111 -13.64 3.91 30.18
C GLY A 111 -13.10 3.24 28.93
N LYS A 112 -12.68 4.07 27.98
CA LYS A 112 -12.21 3.64 26.66
C LYS A 112 -10.73 3.24 26.71
N LEU A 113 -10.41 2.10 26.10
CA LEU A 113 -9.02 1.69 25.91
C LEU A 113 -8.38 2.54 24.79
N SER A 114 -7.16 3.03 25.03
CA SER A 114 -6.43 3.85 24.07
C SER A 114 -5.93 3.06 22.86
N PHE A 115 -5.70 1.76 23.03
CA PHE A 115 -5.26 0.86 21.97
C PHE A 115 -6.44 0.36 21.12
N LYS A 116 -6.16 0.03 19.86
CA LYS A 116 -7.15 -0.53 18.93
C LYS A 116 -6.86 -2.00 18.68
N PHE A 117 -7.90 -2.80 18.50
CA PHE A 117 -7.80 -4.26 18.43
C PHE A 117 -8.29 -4.79 17.11
N THR A 118 -7.75 -5.90 16.66
CA THR A 118 -8.30 -6.64 15.52
C THR A 118 -9.42 -7.56 15.99
N ALA A 119 -10.26 -8.04 15.07
CA ALA A 119 -11.27 -9.04 15.40
C ALA A 119 -10.67 -10.35 15.98
N ALA A 120 -9.41 -10.65 15.70
CA ALA A 120 -8.74 -11.85 16.22
C ALA A 120 -8.35 -11.72 17.71
N ASP A 121 -8.17 -10.49 18.19
CA ASP A 121 -7.84 -10.19 19.59
C ASP A 121 -9.08 -10.27 20.50
N LEU A 122 -10.28 -10.20 19.89
CA LEU A 122 -11.56 -10.08 20.57
C LEU A 122 -12.37 -11.38 20.42
N LYS A 123 -12.78 -11.96 21.55
CA LYS A 123 -13.70 -13.10 21.56
C LYS A 123 -15.08 -12.65 22.01
N VAL A 124 -16.02 -12.53 21.06
CA VAL A 124 -17.41 -12.13 21.33
C VAL A 124 -18.04 -13.08 22.34
N THR A 125 -18.77 -12.49 23.28
CA THR A 125 -19.55 -13.18 24.31
C THR A 125 -21.02 -13.07 23.94
N SER A 126 -21.81 -14.11 24.24
CA SER A 126 -23.27 -14.10 24.02
C SER A 126 -24.05 -13.33 25.09
N GLU A 127 -23.39 -12.90 26.15
CA GLU A 127 -23.98 -12.24 27.31
C GLU A 127 -23.74 -10.72 27.25
N ASN A 128 -24.81 -9.95 27.48
CA ASN A 128 -24.74 -8.49 27.59
C ASN A 128 -24.50 -8.10 29.05
N LEU A 129 -23.24 -8.12 29.45
CA LEU A 129 -22.79 -7.84 30.82
C LEU A 129 -22.40 -6.37 31.06
N ILE A 130 -22.25 -5.60 29.98
CA ILE A 130 -21.87 -4.18 29.97
C ILE A 130 -22.75 -3.54 28.91
N SER A 131 -23.37 -2.40 29.23
CA SER A 131 -24.15 -1.62 28.26
C SER A 131 -23.42 -0.32 27.89
N ILE A 132 -23.54 0.13 26.65
CA ILE A 132 -22.92 1.41 26.22
C ILE A 132 -23.52 2.57 27.01
N ASP A 133 -24.85 2.58 27.14
CA ASP A 133 -25.60 3.71 27.68
C ASP A 133 -25.48 3.85 29.21
N GLU A 134 -25.38 2.75 29.96
CA GLU A 134 -25.36 2.79 31.43
C GLU A 134 -23.95 2.68 32.00
N ASP A 135 -23.09 1.86 31.40
CA ASP A 135 -21.79 1.50 31.99
C ASP A 135 -20.61 2.32 31.43
N ILE A 136 -20.72 2.94 30.25
CA ILE A 136 -19.60 3.65 29.61
C ILE A 136 -19.93 5.15 29.45
N PRO A 137 -19.31 6.04 30.25
CA PRO A 137 -19.61 7.47 30.18
C PRO A 137 -19.18 8.10 28.85
N PHE A 138 -20.11 8.80 28.18
CA PHE A 138 -19.94 9.42 26.86
C PHE A 138 -18.80 10.47 26.80
N TRP A 139 -18.41 11.04 27.94
CA TRP A 139 -17.42 12.13 28.05
C TRP A 139 -15.95 11.68 28.11
N ILE A 140 -15.65 10.37 28.06
CA ILE A 140 -14.26 9.86 27.99
C ILE A 140 -13.82 9.65 26.53
N THR A 141 -14.32 10.49 25.61
CA THR A 141 -14.07 10.40 24.17
C THR A 141 -12.68 10.88 23.78
#